data_AF-A0A5Q4BIC8-F1
#
_entry.id   AF-A0A5Q4BIC8-F1
#
_cell.length_a   1.000
_cell.length_b   1.000
_cell.length_c   1.000
_cell.angle_alpha   90.00
_cell.angle_beta   90.00
_cell.angle_gamma   90.00
#
_symmetry.space_group_name_H-M   'P 1'
#
loop_
_entity.id
_entity.type
_entity.pdbx_description
1 polymer ?
#
loop_
_entity_poly.entity_id
_entity_poly.type
_entity_poly.pdbx_seq_one_letter_code
_entity_poly.pdbx_strand_id
1 'polypeptide(L)'
;MAKLVHPDGELTLSQGAANENIIQCISSNASYTLKSIVSAALPTQPFFFQLYINSERHNTIEILRFARALGIKAVFVTLDAPVPGKREAGERAAQAGTIRAAISGAESSKDKEGSGLGRLMAQDIDKSVTWEDLSCIREASGVPIVLKGVQTADDVRLAVEYGVDGTHSSQASILVLLELREQCPEDFDNLEVCIDGGFERGSDILKAIALGATAVGVGRPFLYSLVYGQSGVEHLSRT
;
A
#
# COMPACT_ATOMS: atom_id res chain seq x y z
N MET A 1 6.40 2.57 -8.03
CA MET A 1 7.50 3.23 -8.77
C MET A 1 8.84 2.53 -8.54
N ALA A 2 8.89 1.20 -8.58
CA ALA A 2 10.10 0.44 -8.31
C ALA A 2 11.16 0.55 -9.43
N LYS A 3 10.76 1.02 -10.62
CA LYS A 3 11.69 1.32 -11.74
C LYS A 3 12.71 2.41 -11.45
N LEU A 4 12.54 3.17 -10.36
CA LEU A 4 13.56 4.09 -9.88
C LEU A 4 14.79 3.39 -9.32
N VAL A 5 14.68 2.10 -8.98
CA VAL A 5 15.78 1.30 -8.40
C VAL A 5 16.26 0.20 -9.33
N HIS A 6 15.34 -0.53 -9.97
CA HIS A 6 15.68 -1.65 -10.85
C HIS A 6 14.87 -1.57 -12.15
N PRO A 7 15.46 -1.82 -13.35
CA PRO A 7 14.74 -1.74 -14.62
C PRO A 7 13.44 -2.55 -14.67
N ASP A 8 13.42 -3.72 -14.06
CA ASP A 8 12.23 -4.59 -14.00
C ASP A 8 11.29 -4.29 -12.82
N GLY A 9 11.70 -3.41 -11.89
CA GLY A 9 10.88 -2.83 -10.83
C GLY A 9 9.93 -3.81 -10.13
N GLU A 10 8.62 -3.55 -10.25
CA GLU A 10 7.58 -4.34 -9.58
C GLU A 10 7.49 -5.78 -10.09
N LEU A 11 7.95 -6.08 -11.32
CA LEU A 11 7.94 -7.45 -11.85
C LEU A 11 8.91 -8.35 -11.06
N THR A 12 10.09 -7.83 -10.76
CA THR A 12 11.10 -8.50 -9.92
C THR A 12 10.60 -8.68 -8.49
N LEU A 13 9.88 -7.68 -7.94
CA LEU A 13 9.23 -7.83 -6.64
C LEU A 13 8.23 -8.99 -6.65
N SER A 14 7.41 -9.10 -7.70
CA SER A 14 6.40 -10.17 -7.82
C SER A 14 7.02 -11.55 -7.92
N GLN A 15 8.12 -11.69 -8.68
CA GLN A 15 8.86 -12.95 -8.81
C GLN A 15 9.48 -13.39 -7.49
N GLY A 16 10.22 -12.49 -6.83
CA GLY A 16 10.84 -12.79 -5.54
C GLY A 16 9.79 -13.06 -4.46
N ALA A 17 8.72 -12.27 -4.43
CA ALA A 17 7.63 -12.47 -3.48
C ALA A 17 6.97 -13.85 -3.62
N ALA A 18 6.77 -14.31 -4.86
CA ALA A 18 6.17 -15.60 -5.13
C ALA A 18 7.05 -16.78 -4.74
N ASN A 19 8.36 -16.67 -4.94
CA ASN A 19 9.29 -17.74 -4.55
C ASN A 19 9.43 -17.88 -3.03
N GLU A 20 9.14 -16.82 -2.29
CA GLU A 20 9.35 -16.73 -0.85
C GLU A 20 8.03 -16.76 -0.07
N ASN A 21 6.92 -17.00 -0.78
CA ASN A 21 5.57 -17.10 -0.21
C ASN A 21 5.18 -15.87 0.64
N ILE A 22 5.58 -14.68 0.18
CA ILE A 22 5.18 -13.41 0.78
C ILE A 22 4.16 -12.71 -0.12
N ILE A 23 3.22 -11.98 0.49
CA ILE A 23 2.17 -11.30 -0.26
C ILE A 23 2.67 -9.92 -0.68
N GLN A 24 2.64 -9.64 -1.98
CA GLN A 24 2.89 -8.29 -2.49
C GLN A 24 1.59 -7.47 -2.47
N CYS A 25 1.64 -6.29 -1.84
CA CYS A 25 0.62 -5.26 -1.99
C CYS A 25 1.04 -4.28 -3.11
N ILE A 26 0.36 -4.34 -4.25
CA ILE A 26 0.70 -3.58 -5.46
C ILE A 26 0.19 -2.14 -5.33
N SER A 27 1.06 -1.15 -5.49
CA SER A 27 0.67 0.26 -5.40
C SER A 27 -0.08 0.76 -6.64
N SER A 28 -1.07 1.63 -6.44
CA SER A 28 -1.68 2.44 -7.52
C SER A 28 -0.66 3.23 -8.35
N ASN A 29 0.50 3.56 -7.76
CA ASN A 29 1.58 4.29 -8.41
C ASN A 29 2.70 3.35 -8.91
N ALA A 30 2.37 2.11 -9.26
CA ALA A 30 3.33 1.18 -9.85
C ALA A 30 3.81 1.64 -11.24
N SER A 31 5.04 1.28 -11.59
CA SER A 31 5.62 1.61 -12.90
C SER A 31 5.18 0.66 -14.02
N TYR A 32 4.59 -0.48 -13.68
CA TYR A 32 4.02 -1.45 -14.62
C TYR A 32 2.52 -1.59 -14.40
N THR A 33 1.80 -2.02 -15.44
CA THR A 33 0.35 -2.25 -15.33
C THR A 33 0.07 -3.37 -14.32
N LEU A 34 -1.10 -3.34 -13.69
CA LEU A 34 -1.51 -4.36 -12.72
C LEU A 34 -1.44 -5.77 -13.33
N LYS A 35 -1.88 -5.91 -14.59
CA LYS A 35 -1.83 -7.18 -15.33
C LYS A 35 -0.39 -7.67 -15.51
N SER A 36 0.54 -6.79 -15.90
CA SER A 36 1.94 -7.16 -16.09
C SER A 36 2.58 -7.66 -14.79
N ILE A 37 2.28 -7.00 -13.67
CA ILE A 37 2.80 -7.35 -12.34
C ILE A 37 2.26 -8.71 -11.91
N VAL A 38 0.94 -8.91 -11.95
CA VAL A 38 0.31 -10.20 -11.61
C VAL A 38 0.83 -11.34 -12.50
N SER A 39 1.03 -11.08 -13.80
CA SER A 39 1.51 -12.10 -14.75
C SER A 39 2.99 -12.44 -14.61
N ALA A 40 3.77 -11.64 -13.87
CA ALA A 40 5.19 -11.90 -13.65
C ALA A 40 5.45 -12.95 -12.54
N ALA A 41 4.47 -13.20 -11.68
CA ALA A 41 4.55 -14.20 -10.61
C ALA A 41 3.95 -15.55 -11.01
N LEU A 42 4.09 -16.52 -10.10
CA LEU A 42 3.40 -17.81 -10.19
C LEU A 42 1.87 -17.59 -10.22
N PRO A 43 1.10 -18.38 -11.01
CA PRO A 43 -0.36 -18.22 -11.11
C PRO A 43 -1.12 -18.34 -9.79
N THR A 44 -0.52 -18.98 -8.78
CA THR A 44 -1.10 -19.18 -7.44
C THR A 44 -0.79 -18.03 -6.47
N GLN A 45 0.07 -17.09 -6.85
CA GLN A 45 0.51 -16.01 -5.97
C GLN A 45 -0.67 -15.11 -5.59
N PRO A 46 -1.00 -14.96 -4.29
CA PRO A 46 -1.95 -13.97 -3.87
C PRO A 46 -1.35 -12.56 -3.97
N PHE A 47 -2.18 -11.61 -4.39
CA PHE A 47 -1.83 -10.20 -4.45
C PHE A 47 -2.87 -9.36 -3.73
N PHE A 48 -2.40 -8.34 -3.04
CA PHE A 48 -3.22 -7.24 -2.55
C PHE A 48 -3.01 -6.02 -3.44
N PHE A 49 -3.97 -5.10 -3.44
CA PHE A 49 -3.90 -3.88 -4.22
C PHE A 49 -4.08 -2.66 -3.32
N GLN A 50 -3.11 -1.75 -3.31
CA GLN A 50 -3.20 -0.48 -2.61
C GLN A 50 -3.85 0.57 -3.53
N LEU A 51 -4.95 1.14 -3.05
CA LEU A 51 -5.78 2.10 -3.75
C LEU A 51 -5.56 3.51 -3.20
N TYR A 52 -5.33 4.46 -4.11
CA TYR A 52 -5.68 5.87 -3.90
C TYR A 52 -7.01 6.16 -4.59
N ILE A 53 -7.94 6.80 -3.88
CA ILE A 53 -9.23 7.17 -4.45
C ILE A 53 -9.02 8.37 -5.38
N ASN A 54 -9.42 8.21 -6.63
CA ASN A 54 -9.36 9.26 -7.63
C ASN A 54 -10.56 10.22 -7.48
N SER A 55 -10.31 11.52 -7.62
CA SER A 55 -11.35 12.57 -7.61
C SER A 55 -12.47 12.27 -8.61
N GLU A 56 -12.12 11.71 -9.77
CA GLU A 56 -13.06 11.16 -10.72
C GLU A 56 -13.43 9.72 -10.32
N ARG A 57 -14.52 9.58 -9.56
CA ARG A 57 -14.90 8.31 -8.90
C ARG A 57 -15.03 7.12 -9.86
N HIS A 58 -15.42 7.34 -11.11
CA HIS A 58 -15.52 6.29 -12.12
C HIS A 58 -14.17 5.60 -12.39
N ASN A 59 -13.05 6.33 -12.38
CA ASN A 59 -11.70 5.77 -12.53
C ASN A 59 -11.38 4.78 -11.39
N THR A 60 -11.79 5.13 -10.16
CA THR A 60 -11.65 4.26 -8.98
C THR A 60 -12.47 2.98 -9.13
N ILE A 61 -13.70 3.08 -9.66
CA ILE A 61 -14.56 1.90 -9.86
C ILE A 61 -13.98 0.98 -10.95
N GLU A 62 -13.50 1.55 -12.06
CA GLU A 62 -12.91 0.78 -13.17
C GLU A 62 -11.66 0.01 -12.73
N ILE A 63 -10.76 0.67 -12.01
CA ILE A 63 -9.53 0.02 -11.54
C ILE A 63 -9.82 -1.10 -10.53
N LEU A 64 -10.83 -0.93 -9.67
CA LEU A 64 -11.25 -1.95 -8.71
C LEU A 64 -11.85 -3.17 -9.39
N ARG A 65 -12.73 -2.97 -10.38
CA ARG A 65 -13.28 -4.07 -11.19
C ARG A 65 -12.19 -4.80 -11.96
N PHE A 66 -11.21 -4.08 -12.49
CA PHE A 66 -10.06 -4.66 -13.17
C PHE A 66 -9.17 -5.46 -12.21
N ALA A 67 -8.88 -4.92 -11.02
CA ALA A 67 -8.16 -5.62 -9.96
C ALA A 67 -8.85 -6.92 -9.55
N ARG A 68 -10.17 -6.88 -9.36
CA ARG A 68 -10.99 -8.07 -9.09
C ARG A 68 -10.87 -9.13 -10.19
N ALA A 69 -10.94 -8.71 -11.45
CA ALA A 69 -10.82 -9.62 -12.59
C ALA A 69 -9.43 -10.29 -12.68
N LEU A 70 -8.39 -9.65 -12.14
CA LEU A 70 -7.04 -10.21 -12.04
C LEU A 70 -6.81 -11.07 -10.79
N GLY A 71 -7.84 -11.27 -9.96
CA GLY A 71 -7.76 -12.17 -8.80
C GLY A 71 -7.10 -11.56 -7.56
N ILE A 72 -7.02 -10.22 -7.48
CA ILE A 72 -6.62 -9.52 -6.25
C ILE A 72 -7.48 -10.00 -5.08
N LYS A 73 -6.85 -10.18 -3.91
CA LYS A 73 -7.47 -10.79 -2.72
C LYS A 73 -7.92 -9.81 -1.66
N ALA A 74 -7.40 -8.59 -1.66
CA ALA A 74 -7.82 -7.50 -0.77
C ALA A 74 -7.42 -6.14 -1.35
N VAL A 75 -8.14 -5.10 -0.96
CA VAL A 75 -7.85 -3.71 -1.34
C VAL A 75 -7.46 -2.90 -0.11
N PHE A 76 -6.31 -2.27 -0.16
CA PHE A 76 -5.76 -1.39 0.88
C PHE A 76 -6.05 0.05 0.50
N VAL A 77 -7.15 0.61 1.03
CA VAL A 77 -7.58 1.99 0.74
C VAL A 77 -6.71 2.94 1.57
N THR A 78 -5.92 3.78 0.91
CA THR A 78 -4.99 4.68 1.60
C THR A 78 -5.65 6.02 1.89
N LEU A 79 -5.80 6.34 3.18
CA LEU A 79 -6.54 7.50 3.67
C LEU A 79 -5.66 8.58 4.32
N ASP A 80 -4.38 8.28 4.61
CA ASP A 80 -3.45 9.18 5.30
C ASP A 80 -2.69 10.15 4.39
N ALA A 81 -3.00 10.16 3.09
CA ALA A 81 -2.35 11.04 2.12
C ALA A 81 -3.34 11.75 1.18
N PRO A 82 -4.36 12.46 1.70
CA PRO A 82 -5.25 13.29 0.87
C PRO A 82 -4.47 14.47 0.24
N VAL A 83 -3.40 14.91 0.90
CA VAL A 83 -2.48 15.92 0.40
C VAL A 83 -1.06 15.37 0.47
N PRO A 84 -0.21 15.65 -0.53
CA PRO A 84 1.19 15.23 -0.50
C PRO A 84 1.91 15.79 0.73
N GLY A 85 2.57 14.92 1.48
CA GLY A 85 3.44 15.34 2.59
C GLY A 85 4.64 16.16 2.09
N LYS A 86 5.04 17.16 2.88
CA LYS A 86 6.19 18.02 2.56
C LYS A 86 7.51 17.27 2.77
N ARG A 87 8.04 16.70 1.69
CA ARG A 87 9.31 15.94 1.69
C ARG A 87 10.42 16.77 1.05
N GLU A 88 11.20 17.47 1.87
CA GLU A 88 12.23 18.40 1.37
C GLU A 88 13.25 17.74 0.43
N ALA A 89 13.64 16.50 0.71
CA ALA A 89 14.56 15.77 -0.16
C ALA A 89 13.96 15.57 -1.57
N GLY A 90 12.65 15.36 -1.67
CA GLY A 90 11.95 15.24 -2.96
C GLY A 90 11.87 16.56 -3.71
N GLU A 91 11.69 17.68 -3.01
CA GLU A 91 11.70 19.03 -3.61
C GLU A 91 13.09 19.41 -4.14
N ARG A 92 14.15 19.00 -3.42
CA ARG A 92 15.54 19.23 -3.85
C ARG A 92 16.02 18.29 -4.95
N ALA A 93 15.39 17.13 -5.13
CA ALA A 93 15.81 16.13 -6.10
C ALA A 93 15.50 16.60 -7.52
N ALA A 94 16.51 16.64 -8.39
CA ALA A 94 16.32 16.89 -9.80
C ALA A 94 15.60 15.69 -10.45
N GLN A 95 14.39 15.92 -11.00
CA GLN A 95 13.72 14.87 -11.78
C GLN A 95 14.40 14.67 -13.13
N ALA A 96 14.87 13.44 -13.36
CA ALA A 96 15.30 12.95 -14.66
C ALA A 96 14.10 12.48 -15.49
N GLY A 97 13.33 13.43 -16.03
CA GLY A 97 12.24 13.16 -16.97
C GLY A 97 10.84 12.96 -16.34
N THR A 98 9.86 12.69 -17.20
CA THR A 98 8.47 12.42 -16.82
C THR A 98 8.35 11.00 -16.30
N ILE A 99 7.82 10.85 -15.09
CA ILE A 99 7.48 9.54 -14.55
C ILE A 99 5.96 9.41 -14.57
N ARG A 100 5.47 8.26 -15.05
CA ARG A 100 4.05 7.93 -15.12
C ARG A 100 3.75 6.67 -14.32
N ALA A 101 2.72 6.72 -13.49
CA ALA A 101 2.10 5.55 -12.90
C ALA A 101 1.29 4.81 -13.97
N ALA A 102 1.65 3.55 -14.23
CA ALA A 102 1.01 2.76 -15.27
C ALA A 102 -0.40 2.29 -14.90
N ILE A 103 -0.73 2.32 -13.60
CA ILE A 103 -2.02 1.87 -13.05
C ILE A 103 -2.98 3.05 -12.89
N SER A 104 -2.63 4.05 -12.07
CA SER A 104 -3.49 5.23 -11.85
C SER A 104 -3.48 6.22 -13.02
N GLY A 105 -2.48 6.14 -13.91
CA GLY A 105 -2.28 7.13 -14.96
C GLY A 105 -1.62 8.42 -14.48
N ALA A 106 -1.37 8.58 -13.18
CA ALA A 106 -0.77 9.79 -12.61
C ALA A 106 0.59 10.10 -13.25
N GLU A 107 0.82 11.36 -13.61
CA GLU A 107 2.03 11.82 -14.29
C GLU A 107 2.75 12.90 -13.49
N SER A 108 4.08 12.82 -13.44
CA SER A 108 4.91 13.87 -12.86
C SER A 108 5.49 14.77 -13.94
N SER A 109 4.83 15.88 -14.24
CA SER A 109 5.39 16.96 -15.05
C SER A 109 5.90 18.10 -14.16
N LYS A 110 7.09 18.65 -14.44
CA LYS A 110 7.64 19.80 -13.71
C LYS A 110 6.64 20.96 -13.70
N ASP A 111 6.35 21.50 -12.52
CA ASP A 111 5.59 22.74 -12.34
C ASP A 111 6.52 23.90 -11.94
N LYS A 112 5.96 25.11 -11.74
CA LYS A 112 6.73 26.30 -11.34
C LYS A 112 7.27 26.21 -9.90
N GLU A 113 6.81 25.25 -9.10
CA GLU A 113 7.14 25.10 -7.68
C GLU A 113 8.15 23.96 -7.41
N GLY A 114 8.65 23.27 -8.44
CA GLY A 114 9.72 22.28 -8.32
C GLY A 114 9.41 20.91 -8.94
N SER A 115 10.18 19.90 -8.56
CA SER A 115 10.09 18.52 -9.08
C SER A 115 9.62 17.50 -8.03
N GLY A 116 8.82 17.94 -7.06
CA GLY A 116 8.30 17.10 -5.98
C GLY A 116 7.42 15.96 -6.50
N LEU A 117 8.02 14.78 -6.71
CA LEU A 117 7.33 13.60 -7.25
C LEU A 117 6.05 13.24 -6.47
N GLY A 118 6.10 13.37 -5.15
CA GLY A 118 4.93 13.13 -4.30
C GLY A 118 3.78 14.12 -4.54
N ARG A 119 4.10 15.40 -4.80
CA ARG A 119 3.09 16.42 -5.12
C ARG A 119 2.42 16.14 -6.45
N LEU A 120 3.23 15.84 -7.47
CA LEU A 120 2.75 15.65 -8.82
C LEU A 120 1.93 14.36 -8.98
N MET A 121 2.29 13.29 -8.25
CA MET A 121 1.55 12.03 -8.24
C MET A 121 0.24 12.08 -7.43
N ALA A 122 0.00 13.16 -6.67
CA ALA A 122 -1.15 13.30 -5.78
C ALA A 122 -2.24 14.25 -6.32
N GLN A 123 -2.10 14.74 -7.55
CA GLN A 123 -3.03 15.74 -8.12
C GLN A 123 -4.45 15.20 -8.27
N ASP A 124 -4.57 13.93 -8.67
CA ASP A 124 -5.87 13.31 -8.94
C ASP A 124 -6.46 12.61 -7.71
N ILE A 125 -5.83 12.70 -6.54
CA ILE A 125 -6.33 12.07 -5.30
C ILE A 125 -7.48 12.89 -4.75
N ASP A 126 -8.60 12.22 -4.46
CA ASP A 126 -9.78 12.82 -3.84
C ASP A 126 -9.47 13.20 -2.38
N LYS A 127 -9.73 14.46 -2.04
CA LYS A 127 -9.47 15.04 -0.71
C LYS A 127 -10.71 15.04 0.17
N SER A 128 -11.85 14.69 -0.39
CA SER A 128 -13.17 14.78 0.23
C SER A 128 -13.74 13.43 0.67
N VAL A 129 -12.91 12.38 0.64
CA VAL A 129 -13.31 11.02 0.98
C VAL A 129 -13.88 10.96 2.39
N THR A 130 -15.02 10.30 2.53
CA THR A 130 -15.68 10.04 3.81
C THR A 130 -15.92 8.55 4.03
N TRP A 131 -16.44 8.18 5.20
CA TRP A 131 -16.74 6.78 5.52
C TRP A 131 -17.83 6.17 4.63
N GLU A 132 -18.77 6.99 4.15
CA GLU A 132 -19.86 6.58 3.26
C GLU A 132 -19.35 6.04 1.91
N ASP A 133 -18.20 6.54 1.44
CA ASP A 133 -17.56 6.10 0.20
C ASP A 133 -17.12 4.62 0.21
N LEU A 134 -16.91 4.05 1.40
CA LEU A 134 -16.44 2.67 1.56
C LEU A 134 -17.42 1.66 0.97
N SER A 135 -18.72 1.97 0.99
CA SER A 135 -19.77 1.13 0.41
C SER A 135 -19.60 0.92 -1.10
N CYS A 136 -19.35 2.01 -1.83
CA CYS A 136 -19.10 2.00 -3.28
C CYS A 136 -17.80 1.25 -3.61
N ILE A 137 -16.75 1.45 -2.81
CA ILE A 137 -15.47 0.74 -2.97
C ILE A 137 -15.67 -0.76 -2.76
N ARG A 138 -16.44 -1.16 -1.74
CA ARG A 138 -16.73 -2.56 -1.43
C ARG A 138 -17.49 -3.23 -2.56
N GLU A 139 -18.52 -2.58 -3.09
CA GLU A 139 -19.30 -3.10 -4.20
C GLU A 139 -18.44 -3.29 -5.46
N ALA A 140 -17.61 -2.29 -5.79
CA ALA A 140 -16.76 -2.33 -6.96
C ALA A 140 -15.62 -3.36 -6.84
N SER A 141 -15.00 -3.46 -5.66
CA SER A 141 -13.87 -4.37 -5.41
C SER A 141 -14.33 -5.83 -5.31
N GLY A 142 -15.45 -6.08 -4.63
CA GLY A 142 -15.94 -7.43 -4.32
C GLY A 142 -14.97 -8.28 -3.47
N VAL A 143 -14.03 -7.64 -2.78
CA VAL A 143 -12.99 -8.29 -1.95
C VAL A 143 -12.83 -7.53 -0.62
N PRO A 144 -12.22 -8.14 0.41
CA PRO A 144 -11.93 -7.48 1.67
C PRO A 144 -11.27 -6.10 1.50
N ILE A 145 -11.71 -5.15 2.32
CA ILE A 145 -11.16 -3.79 2.40
C ILE A 145 -10.33 -3.66 3.67
N VAL A 146 -9.11 -3.14 3.50
CA VAL A 146 -8.22 -2.75 4.58
C VAL A 146 -8.02 -1.24 4.54
N LEU A 147 -8.29 -0.54 5.64
CA LEU A 147 -8.05 0.89 5.73
C LEU A 147 -6.59 1.15 6.10
N LYS A 148 -5.82 1.68 5.14
CA LYS A 148 -4.41 2.00 5.30
C LYS A 148 -4.23 3.46 5.69
N GLY A 149 -3.50 3.69 6.78
CA GLY A 149 -3.20 5.01 7.32
C GLY A 149 -3.87 5.33 8.65
N VAL A 150 -4.55 4.36 9.28
CA VAL A 150 -5.21 4.53 10.59
C VAL A 150 -4.16 4.78 11.69
N GLN A 151 -4.39 5.76 12.56
CA GLN A 151 -3.43 6.17 13.59
C GLN A 151 -3.98 6.25 15.02
N THR A 152 -5.24 5.88 15.26
CA THR A 152 -5.87 5.94 16.59
C THR A 152 -6.75 4.72 16.82
N ALA A 153 -7.02 4.39 18.08
CA ALA A 153 -7.97 3.33 18.42
C ALA A 153 -9.41 3.71 18.03
N ASP A 154 -9.78 5.00 18.14
CA ASP A 154 -11.10 5.50 17.75
C ASP A 154 -11.40 5.26 16.26
N ASP A 155 -10.43 5.49 15.37
CA ASP A 155 -10.59 5.23 13.93
C ASP A 155 -10.68 3.72 13.64
N VAL A 156 -10.01 2.86 14.42
CA VAL A 156 -10.16 1.40 14.31
C VAL A 156 -11.57 0.98 14.70
N ARG A 157 -12.11 1.53 15.80
CA ARG A 157 -13.49 1.26 16.22
C ARG A 157 -14.52 1.69 15.18
N LEU A 158 -14.34 2.87 14.58
CA LEU A 158 -15.16 3.29 13.44
C LEU A 158 -15.02 2.32 12.26
N ALA A 159 -13.82 1.81 11.96
CA ALA A 159 -13.65 0.81 10.92
C ALA A 159 -14.45 -0.48 11.21
N VAL A 160 -14.51 -0.93 12.46
CA VAL A 160 -15.36 -2.05 12.90
C VAL A 160 -16.85 -1.73 12.66
N GLU A 161 -17.31 -0.55 13.07
CA GLU A 161 -18.71 -0.12 12.89
C GLU A 161 -19.14 -0.07 11.42
N TYR A 162 -18.23 0.35 10.53
CA TYR A 162 -18.45 0.37 9.07
C TYR A 162 -18.22 -1.00 8.39
N GLY A 163 -17.93 -2.05 9.18
CA GLY A 163 -17.75 -3.41 8.69
C GLY A 163 -16.55 -3.54 7.74
N VAL A 164 -15.46 -2.84 8.02
CA VAL A 164 -14.17 -2.98 7.33
C VAL A 164 -13.50 -4.28 7.76
N ASP A 165 -12.81 -4.95 6.84
CA ASP A 165 -12.22 -6.27 7.07
C ASP A 165 -10.82 -6.20 7.74
N GLY A 166 -10.15 -5.05 7.67
CA GLY A 166 -8.88 -4.83 8.36
C GLY A 166 -8.45 -3.36 8.43
N THR A 167 -7.44 -3.10 9.26
CA THR A 167 -6.76 -1.80 9.33
C THR A 167 -5.26 -1.96 9.08
N HIS A 168 -4.61 -0.90 8.61
CA HIS A 168 -3.18 -0.88 8.37
C HIS A 168 -2.54 0.43 8.84
N SER A 169 -1.84 0.41 9.97
CA SER A 169 -1.14 1.58 10.52
C SER A 169 0.31 1.67 10.04
N SER A 170 0.76 2.86 9.63
CA SER A 170 2.10 3.07 9.05
C SER A 170 3.01 3.99 9.86
N GLN A 171 2.44 4.97 10.56
CA GLN A 171 3.20 5.97 11.32
C GLN A 171 3.05 5.68 12.80
N ALA A 172 4.17 5.56 13.51
CA ALA A 172 4.21 5.17 14.93
C ALA A 172 3.33 3.93 15.21
N SER A 173 3.26 3.00 14.26
CA SER A 173 2.26 1.94 14.21
C SER A 173 2.26 1.00 15.41
N ILE A 174 3.42 0.81 16.04
CA ILE A 174 3.53 0.05 17.29
C ILE A 174 2.81 0.74 18.46
N LEU A 175 2.77 2.08 18.48
CA LEU A 175 2.04 2.83 19.50
C LEU A 175 0.53 2.71 19.29
N VAL A 176 0.06 2.77 18.03
CA VAL A 176 -1.35 2.53 17.68
C VAL A 176 -1.77 1.12 18.10
N LEU A 177 -0.91 0.13 17.87
CA LEU A 177 -1.18 -1.24 18.30
C LEU A 177 -1.27 -1.39 19.83
N LEU A 178 -0.40 -0.69 20.57
CA LEU A 178 -0.44 -0.65 22.03
C LEU A 178 -1.71 0.05 22.54
N GLU A 179 -2.08 1.17 21.91
CA GLU A 179 -3.31 1.91 22.21
C GLU A 179 -4.55 1.04 22.02
N LEU A 180 -4.63 0.32 20.89
CA LEU A 180 -5.72 -0.61 20.61
C LEU A 180 -5.80 -1.74 21.65
N ARG A 181 -4.64 -2.29 22.06
CA ARG A 181 -4.58 -3.31 23.12
C ARG A 181 -5.07 -2.81 24.47
N GLU A 182 -4.77 -1.56 24.80
CA GLU A 182 -5.16 -0.96 26.07
C GLU A 182 -6.64 -0.54 26.08
N GLN A 183 -7.12 0.05 24.98
CA GLN A 183 -8.42 0.72 24.95
C GLN A 183 -9.54 -0.11 24.33
N CYS A 184 -9.25 -0.98 23.37
CA CYS A 184 -10.26 -1.72 22.59
C CYS A 184 -9.77 -3.13 22.19
N PRO A 185 -9.33 -3.98 23.15
CA PRO A 185 -8.79 -5.31 22.84
C PRO A 185 -9.80 -6.22 22.13
N GLU A 186 -11.10 -5.97 22.25
CA GLU A 186 -12.18 -6.67 21.56
C GLU A 186 -12.18 -6.44 20.04
N ASP A 187 -11.62 -5.33 19.54
CA ASP A 187 -11.64 -5.00 18.12
C ASP A 187 -10.72 -5.91 17.29
N PHE A 188 -9.74 -6.56 17.94
CA PHE A 188 -8.88 -7.58 17.30
C PHE A 188 -9.65 -8.82 16.85
N ASP A 189 -10.82 -9.09 17.43
CA ASP A 189 -11.66 -10.23 17.02
C ASP A 189 -12.59 -9.88 15.83
N ASN A 190 -12.72 -8.60 15.50
CA ASN A 190 -13.64 -8.10 14.48
C ASN A 190 -12.99 -7.82 13.13
N LEU A 191 -11.69 -7.53 13.11
CA LEU A 191 -10.95 -7.21 11.88
C LEU A 191 -9.48 -7.62 11.97
N GLU A 192 -8.83 -7.71 10.81
CA GLU A 192 -7.40 -7.97 10.73
C GLU A 192 -6.58 -6.69 10.99
N VAL A 193 -5.59 -6.76 11.89
CA VAL A 193 -4.74 -5.60 12.23
C VAL A 193 -3.37 -5.75 11.57
N CYS A 194 -3.14 -5.03 10.49
CA CYS A 194 -1.83 -4.95 9.83
C CYS A 194 -1.05 -3.73 10.31
N ILE A 195 0.28 -3.81 10.37
CA ILE A 195 1.12 -2.63 10.62
C ILE A 195 2.34 -2.60 9.70
N ASP A 196 2.85 -1.41 9.37
CA ASP A 196 4.18 -1.23 8.78
C ASP A 196 4.92 -0.06 9.45
N GLY A 197 6.12 0.25 8.95
CA GLY A 197 6.88 1.42 9.39
C GLY A 197 8.02 1.07 10.35
N GLY A 198 9.24 1.02 9.82
CA GLY A 198 10.47 0.89 10.63
C GLY A 198 10.86 -0.55 11.02
N PHE A 199 10.17 -1.57 10.49
CA PHE A 199 10.54 -2.97 10.70
C PHE A 199 11.79 -3.34 9.89
N GLU A 200 12.86 -3.72 10.59
CA GLU A 200 14.15 -4.09 9.99
C GLU A 200 14.68 -5.44 10.48
N ARG A 201 14.11 -6.01 11.54
CA ARG A 201 14.55 -7.29 12.13
C ARG A 201 13.37 -8.22 12.38
N GLY A 202 13.63 -9.53 12.33
CA GLY A 202 12.62 -10.53 12.69
C GLY A 202 12.09 -10.38 14.12
N SER A 203 12.92 -9.90 15.06
CA SER A 203 12.47 -9.61 16.43
C SER A 203 11.50 -8.44 16.52
N ASP A 204 11.50 -7.51 15.57
CA ASP A 204 10.52 -6.42 15.53
C ASP A 204 9.17 -6.96 15.04
N ILE A 205 9.19 -7.84 14.04
CA ILE A 205 8.00 -8.56 13.56
C ILE A 205 7.42 -9.40 14.69
N LEU A 206 8.24 -10.16 15.42
CA LEU A 206 7.77 -10.97 16.54
C LEU A 206 7.06 -10.14 17.62
N LYS A 207 7.58 -8.95 17.95
CA LYS A 207 6.94 -8.04 18.91
C LYS A 207 5.58 -7.56 18.41
N ALA A 208 5.48 -7.20 17.13
CA ALA A 208 4.22 -6.79 16.52
C ALA A 208 3.16 -7.90 16.59
N ILE A 209 3.52 -9.12 16.21
CA ILE A 209 2.62 -10.28 16.28
C ILE A 209 2.22 -10.58 17.73
N ALA A 210 3.17 -10.55 18.67
CA ALA A 210 2.88 -10.74 20.10
C ALA A 210 1.92 -9.67 20.65
N LEU A 211 1.97 -8.46 20.11
CA LEU A 211 1.06 -7.36 20.43
C LEU A 211 -0.26 -7.42 19.65
N GLY A 212 -0.49 -8.44 18.82
CA GLY A 212 -1.78 -8.68 18.15
C GLY A 212 -1.87 -8.28 16.69
N ALA A 213 -0.80 -7.81 16.07
CA ALA A 213 -0.82 -7.62 14.62
C ALA A 213 -1.00 -8.98 13.91
N THR A 214 -1.88 -9.02 12.91
CA THR A 214 -2.03 -10.15 11.99
C THR A 214 -0.81 -10.27 11.07
N ALA A 215 -0.35 -9.14 10.53
CA ALA A 215 0.72 -9.11 9.56
C ALA A 215 1.52 -7.80 9.64
N VAL A 216 2.78 -7.88 9.18
CA VAL A 216 3.68 -6.73 9.11
C VAL A 216 4.06 -6.45 7.65
N GLY A 217 3.80 -5.23 7.20
CA GLY A 217 4.26 -4.73 5.91
C GLY A 217 5.69 -4.21 5.99
N VAL A 218 6.46 -4.45 4.93
CA VAL A 218 7.85 -3.99 4.82
C VAL A 218 8.02 -3.21 3.53
N GLY A 219 8.39 -1.92 3.65
CA GLY A 219 8.52 -1.01 2.51
C GLY A 219 9.96 -0.84 2.00
N ARG A 220 10.71 0.07 2.63
CA ARG A 220 12.06 0.47 2.18
C ARG A 220 13.04 -0.70 2.06
N PRO A 221 13.09 -1.68 2.99
CA PRO A 221 14.00 -2.82 2.83
C PRO A 221 13.82 -3.55 1.50
N PHE A 222 12.58 -3.84 1.08
CA PHE A 222 12.31 -4.45 -0.23
C PHE A 222 12.72 -3.54 -1.39
N LEU A 223 12.48 -2.24 -1.27
CA LEU A 223 12.93 -1.27 -2.27
C LEU A 223 14.47 -1.28 -2.41
N TYR A 224 15.22 -1.38 -1.32
CA TYR A 224 16.69 -1.44 -1.35
C TYR A 224 17.20 -2.78 -1.88
N SER A 225 16.52 -3.87 -1.54
CA SER A 225 16.88 -5.21 -1.99
C SER A 225 16.86 -5.34 -3.53
N LEU A 226 15.98 -4.56 -4.20
CA LEU A 226 15.87 -4.54 -5.66
C LEU A 226 17.15 -4.13 -6.39
N VAL A 227 18.09 -3.45 -5.73
CA VAL A 227 19.41 -3.15 -6.31
C VAL A 227 20.13 -4.44 -6.73
N TYR A 228 19.85 -5.55 -6.05
CA TYR A 228 20.39 -6.88 -6.35
C TYR A 228 19.40 -7.77 -7.13
N GLY A 229 18.40 -7.17 -7.78
CA GLY A 229 17.39 -7.87 -8.55
C GLY A 229 16.59 -8.87 -7.71
N GLN A 230 16.13 -9.95 -8.35
CA GLN A 230 15.28 -10.97 -7.72
C GLN A 230 15.98 -11.64 -6.53
N SER A 231 17.28 -11.95 -6.65
CA SER A 231 18.06 -12.55 -5.57
C SER A 231 18.12 -11.67 -4.32
N GLY A 232 18.10 -10.35 -4.46
CA GLY A 232 18.04 -9.44 -3.32
C GLY A 232 16.70 -9.51 -2.61
N VAL A 233 15.61 -9.49 -3.38
CA VAL A 233 14.24 -9.62 -2.86
C VAL A 233 14.09 -10.94 -2.10
N GLU A 234 14.58 -12.04 -2.68
CA GLU A 234 14.56 -13.35 -2.02
C GLU A 234 15.47 -13.44 -0.81
N HIS A 235 16.63 -12.81 -0.84
CA HIS A 235 17.52 -12.82 0.31
C HIS A 235 16.92 -12.09 1.50
N LEU A 236 16.22 -10.97 1.26
CA LEU A 236 15.60 -10.18 2.32
C LEU A 236 14.52 -10.95 3.10
N SER A 237 13.76 -11.83 2.43
CA SER A 237 12.69 -12.62 3.07
C SER A 237 13.21 -13.83 3.84
N ARG A 238 14.45 -14.27 3.59
CA ARG A 238 15.08 -15.39 4.28
C ARG A 238 15.71 -14.90 5.58
N THR A 239 14.98 -15.05 6.69
CA THR A 239 15.54 -14.94 8.05
C THR A 239 16.05 -16.27 8.56
#